data_AF-W6A6Y1-F1
#
_entry.id   AF-W6A6Y1-F1
#
_cell.length_a   1.000
_cell.length_b   1.000
_cell.length_c   1.000
_cell.angle_alpha   90.00
_cell.angle_beta   90.00
_cell.angle_gamma   90.00
#
_symmetry.space_group_name_H-M   'P 1'
#
loop_
_entity.id
_entity.type
_entity.pdbx_description
1 polymer ?
#
loop_
_entity_poly.entity_id
_entity_poly.type
_entity_poly.pdbx_seq_one_letter_code
_entity_poly.pdbx_strand_id
1 'polypeptide(L)'
;MCCNCNYNYVKNCTCLIYEKKCIDFICCWCCVFQRWISTQIEGSLYKNLIADIQNAINNNKELKILKKVLKNQFRDIDKIQKDFDKYLANDYLTLIDGEQAIEQVVPEIELQLGQKIRLQLTEWEVYFEVCRVVLEMDNSYFTKMTYLNMFEMTEVISKTLYEFAQLFLKTIRTQENVSFIETTKEKFVDLEKIVEDFQRLLTNKIANL
;
A
#
# COMPACT_ATOMS: atom_id res chain seq x y z
N MET A 1 19.44 -14.26 -11.26
CA MET A 1 18.75 -13.09 -10.68
C MET A 1 18.36 -13.43 -9.24
N CYS A 2 18.48 -12.44 -8.37
CA CYS A 2 18.64 -12.56 -6.91
C CYS A 2 17.45 -13.22 -6.20
N CYS A 3 16.24 -13.00 -6.69
CA CYS A 3 15.02 -13.55 -6.14
C CYS A 3 14.22 -14.22 -7.29
N ASN A 4 13.56 -15.36 -7.06
CA ASN A 4 12.67 -16.04 -8.03
C ASN A 4 11.40 -15.22 -8.34
N CYS A 5 11.54 -13.90 -8.39
CA CYS A 5 10.46 -12.98 -8.68
C CYS A 5 10.09 -13.06 -10.16
N ASN A 6 8.82 -12.77 -10.44
CA ASN A 6 8.35 -12.69 -11.83
C ASN A 6 9.24 -11.70 -12.61
N TYR A 7 9.69 -12.10 -13.80
CA TYR A 7 10.60 -11.32 -14.65
C TYR A 7 10.13 -9.87 -14.86
N ASN A 8 8.81 -9.66 -14.94
CA ASN A 8 8.21 -8.33 -15.07
C ASN A 8 8.52 -7.41 -13.86
N TYR A 9 8.73 -7.98 -12.67
CA TYR A 9 9.07 -7.24 -11.44
C TYR A 9 10.57 -7.19 -11.14
N VAL A 10 11.40 -7.89 -11.93
CA VAL A 10 12.86 -7.84 -11.72
C VAL A 10 13.43 -6.56 -12.32
N LYS A 11 12.87 -6.09 -13.43
CA LYS A 11 13.26 -4.88 -14.15
C LYS A 11 13.09 -3.60 -13.32
N ASN A 12 12.14 -3.59 -12.39
CA ASN A 12 11.86 -2.46 -11.50
C ASN A 12 12.29 -2.75 -10.04
N CYS A 13 13.22 -3.69 -9.84
CA CYS A 13 13.65 -4.17 -8.53
C CYS A 13 14.84 -3.39 -7.95
N THR A 14 14.81 -3.11 -6.64
CA THR A 14 15.96 -2.61 -5.88
C THR A 14 17.03 -3.67 -5.56
N CYS A 15 16.79 -4.93 -5.90
CA CYS A 15 17.73 -6.06 -5.80
C CYS A 15 19.08 -5.73 -6.45
N LEU A 16 19.02 -4.96 -7.54
CA LEU A 16 20.14 -4.58 -8.37
C LEU A 16 21.14 -3.70 -7.61
N ILE A 17 20.71 -3.07 -6.51
CA ILE A 17 21.50 -2.18 -5.66
C ILE A 17 22.07 -2.90 -4.45
N TYR A 18 21.22 -3.63 -3.72
CA TYR A 18 21.55 -4.02 -2.36
C TYR A 18 22.20 -5.40 -2.23
N GLU A 19 21.86 -6.39 -3.07
CA GLU A 19 22.32 -7.77 -2.84
C GLU A 19 22.52 -8.57 -4.14
N LYS A 20 23.62 -9.32 -4.23
CA LYS A 20 23.85 -10.33 -5.28
C LYS A 20 23.04 -11.62 -5.09
N LYS A 21 22.61 -11.93 -3.85
CA LYS A 21 21.77 -13.08 -3.48
C LYS A 21 20.81 -12.67 -2.35
N CYS A 22 19.51 -12.99 -2.45
CA CYS A 22 18.50 -12.68 -1.43
C CYS A 22 18.67 -13.66 -0.25
N ILE A 23 19.30 -13.21 0.84
CA ILE A 23 19.56 -14.05 2.03
C ILE A 23 18.40 -13.98 3.02
N ASP A 24 17.74 -12.83 3.12
CA ASP A 24 16.66 -12.57 4.08
C ASP A 24 15.26 -12.60 3.47
N PHE A 25 14.26 -12.77 4.33
CA PHE A 25 12.84 -12.76 3.96
C PHE A 25 12.38 -11.42 3.36
N ILE A 26 13.03 -10.29 3.68
CA ILE A 26 12.74 -8.95 3.13
C ILE A 26 13.99 -8.44 2.40
N CYS A 27 14.16 -8.93 1.19
CA CYS A 27 15.35 -8.77 0.35
C CYS A 27 15.35 -7.48 -0.49
N CYS A 28 14.27 -7.28 -1.23
CA CYS A 28 14.11 -6.22 -2.23
C CYS A 28 12.67 -5.72 -2.24
N TRP A 29 12.44 -4.61 -2.94
CA TRP A 29 11.12 -4.16 -3.32
C TRP A 29 10.28 -5.27 -3.98
N CYS A 30 10.88 -6.00 -4.92
CA CYS A 30 10.20 -7.06 -5.66
C CYS A 30 9.65 -8.20 -4.79
N CYS A 31 10.34 -8.55 -3.70
CA CYS A 31 9.99 -9.61 -2.76
C CYS A 31 8.72 -9.18 -2.02
N VAL A 32 8.76 -7.99 -1.45
CA VAL A 32 7.64 -7.43 -0.69
C VAL A 32 6.47 -7.14 -1.61
N PHE A 33 6.72 -6.51 -2.75
CA PHE A 33 5.69 -6.17 -3.73
C PHE A 33 4.98 -7.41 -4.28
N GLN A 34 5.72 -8.46 -4.66
CA GLN A 34 5.11 -9.69 -5.15
C GLN A 34 4.27 -10.38 -4.07
N ARG A 35 4.74 -10.42 -2.82
CA ARG A 35 3.95 -10.98 -1.72
C ARG A 35 2.70 -10.15 -1.45
N TRP A 36 2.83 -8.84 -1.43
CA TRP A 36 1.71 -7.93 -1.26
C TRP A 36 0.69 -8.14 -2.37
N ILE A 37 1.11 -8.07 -3.65
CA ILE A 37 0.24 -8.34 -4.81
C ILE A 37 -0.40 -9.72 -4.71
N SER A 38 0.35 -10.76 -4.34
CA SER A 38 -0.21 -12.11 -4.23
C SER A 38 -1.29 -12.16 -3.16
N THR A 39 -1.04 -11.54 -1.99
CA THR A 39 -2.04 -11.41 -0.92
C THR A 39 -3.27 -10.63 -1.39
N GLN A 40 -3.09 -9.58 -2.19
CA GLN A 40 -4.19 -8.78 -2.72
C GLN A 40 -5.01 -9.49 -3.80
N ILE A 41 -4.34 -10.16 -4.74
CA ILE A 41 -4.96 -10.83 -5.88
C ILE A 41 -5.60 -12.15 -5.45
N GLU A 42 -4.91 -12.97 -4.66
CA GLU A 42 -5.42 -14.27 -4.20
C GLU A 42 -6.65 -14.12 -3.29
N GLY A 43 -6.73 -13.03 -2.51
CA GLY A 43 -7.89 -12.73 -1.65
C GLY A 43 -8.98 -11.88 -2.30
N SER A 44 -8.68 -11.15 -3.39
CA SER A 44 -9.55 -10.08 -3.93
C SER A 44 -10.07 -9.12 -2.85
N LEU A 45 -9.31 -8.94 -1.76
CA LEU A 45 -9.79 -8.40 -0.49
C LEU A 45 -10.35 -6.98 -0.64
N TYR A 46 -9.54 -6.05 -1.15
CA TYR A 46 -9.98 -4.66 -1.38
C TYR A 46 -11.14 -4.58 -2.37
N LYS A 47 -11.10 -5.38 -3.44
CA LYS A 47 -12.14 -5.39 -4.47
C LYS A 47 -13.48 -5.84 -3.89
N ASN A 48 -13.48 -6.93 -3.11
CA ASN A 48 -14.65 -7.47 -2.46
C ASN A 48 -15.20 -6.48 -1.42
N LEU A 49 -14.32 -5.91 -0.60
CA LEU A 49 -14.70 -4.90 0.40
C LEU A 49 -15.34 -3.66 -0.25
N ILE A 50 -14.73 -3.11 -1.31
CA ILE A 50 -15.30 -1.97 -2.05
C ILE A 50 -16.65 -2.36 -2.66
N ALA A 51 -16.75 -3.53 -3.28
CA ALA A 51 -18.00 -3.99 -3.91
C ALA A 51 -19.13 -4.12 -2.88
N ASP A 52 -18.86 -4.71 -1.72
CA ASP A 52 -19.82 -4.82 -0.61
C ASP A 52 -20.28 -3.45 -0.15
N ILE A 53 -19.36 -2.51 0.04
CA ILE A 53 -19.66 -1.14 0.47
C ILE A 53 -20.53 -0.43 -0.57
N GLN A 54 -20.17 -0.54 -1.84
CA GLN A 54 -20.94 0.06 -2.93
C GLN A 54 -22.35 -0.54 -3.05
N ASN A 55 -22.48 -1.85 -2.90
CA ASN A 55 -23.77 -2.53 -2.96
C ASN A 55 -24.69 -2.08 -1.83
N ALA A 56 -24.20 -2.07 -0.59
CA ALA A 56 -24.94 -1.58 0.57
C ALA A 56 -25.44 -0.14 0.34
N ILE A 57 -24.60 0.73 -0.18
CA ILE A 57 -24.93 2.15 -0.34
C ILE A 57 -25.85 2.40 -1.54
N ASN A 58 -25.73 1.61 -2.59
CA ASN A 58 -26.61 1.72 -3.76
C ASN A 58 -28.03 1.25 -3.47
N ASN A 59 -28.20 0.30 -2.54
CA ASN A 59 -29.51 -0.25 -2.17
C ASN A 59 -30.30 0.64 -1.20
N ASN A 60 -29.65 1.61 -0.54
CA ASN A 60 -30.25 2.46 0.48
C ASN A 60 -30.28 3.93 0.04
N LYS A 61 -31.47 4.45 -0.29
CA LYS A 61 -31.66 5.78 -0.93
C LYS A 61 -31.27 6.94 -0.01
N GLU A 62 -31.44 6.76 1.28
CA GLU A 62 -31.10 7.67 2.37
C GLU A 62 -29.59 7.96 2.43
N LEU A 63 -28.75 7.09 1.87
CA LEU A 63 -27.28 7.22 1.89
C LEU A 63 -26.72 8.06 0.73
N LYS A 64 -27.54 8.92 0.12
CA LYS A 64 -27.15 9.70 -1.08
C LYS A 64 -25.94 10.61 -0.86
N ILE A 65 -25.82 11.25 0.31
CA ILE A 65 -24.68 12.12 0.63
C ILE A 65 -23.42 11.29 0.76
N LEU A 66 -23.50 10.18 1.49
CA LEU A 66 -22.41 9.25 1.69
C LEU A 66 -21.88 8.69 0.36
N LYS A 67 -22.78 8.34 -0.55
CA LYS A 67 -22.44 7.91 -1.91
C LYS A 67 -21.57 8.92 -2.65
N LYS A 68 -21.80 10.23 -2.45
CA LYS A 68 -20.98 11.29 -3.07
C LYS A 68 -19.59 11.34 -2.44
N VAL A 69 -19.50 11.23 -1.11
CA VAL A 69 -18.23 11.23 -0.38
C VAL A 69 -17.36 10.05 -0.82
N LEU A 70 -17.90 8.84 -0.78
CA LEU A 70 -17.15 7.64 -1.17
C LEU A 70 -16.77 7.61 -2.64
N LYS A 71 -17.59 8.20 -3.52
CA LYS A 71 -17.23 8.33 -4.93
C LYS A 71 -15.98 9.19 -5.13
N ASN A 72 -15.75 10.20 -4.29
CA ASN A 72 -14.51 10.97 -4.35
C ASN A 72 -13.34 10.11 -3.86
N GLN A 73 -13.50 9.41 -2.73
CA GLN A 73 -12.46 8.53 -2.20
C GLN A 73 -12.05 7.43 -3.18
N PHE A 74 -13.01 6.79 -3.87
CA PHE A 74 -12.68 5.80 -4.89
C PHE A 74 -11.93 6.39 -6.10
N ARG A 75 -12.21 7.65 -6.46
CA ARG A 75 -11.43 8.34 -7.50
C ARG A 75 -10.01 8.64 -7.05
N ASP A 76 -9.82 8.93 -5.77
CA ASP A 76 -8.49 9.15 -5.21
C ASP A 76 -7.68 7.85 -5.22
N ILE A 77 -8.28 6.71 -4.88
CA ILE A 77 -7.67 5.37 -5.06
C ILE A 77 -7.27 5.15 -6.53
N ASP A 78 -8.19 5.36 -7.48
CA ASP A 78 -7.90 5.19 -8.91
C ASP A 78 -6.74 6.08 -9.39
N LYS A 79 -6.65 7.31 -8.86
CA LYS A 79 -5.56 8.24 -9.19
C LYS A 79 -4.23 7.76 -8.63
N ILE A 80 -4.21 7.34 -7.37
CA ILE A 80 -3.01 6.81 -6.71
C ILE A 80 -2.48 5.59 -7.45
N GLN A 81 -3.35 4.65 -7.85
CA GLN A 81 -2.98 3.48 -8.63
C GLN A 81 -2.35 3.86 -9.98
N LYS A 82 -2.95 4.80 -10.71
CA LYS A 82 -2.37 5.31 -11.97
C LYS A 82 -1.01 5.95 -11.78
N ASP A 83 -0.80 6.68 -10.70
CA ASP A 83 0.50 7.26 -10.39
C ASP A 83 1.51 6.18 -10.00
N PHE A 84 1.08 5.15 -9.29
CA PHE A 84 1.90 4.00 -8.91
C PHE A 84 2.36 3.19 -10.14
N ASP A 85 1.46 2.95 -11.10
CA ASP A 85 1.75 2.21 -12.33
C ASP A 85 2.86 2.86 -13.17
N LYS A 86 2.98 4.20 -13.12
CA LYS A 86 4.10 4.91 -13.79
C LYS A 86 5.45 4.47 -13.25
N TYR A 87 5.55 4.24 -11.94
CA TYR A 87 6.79 3.79 -11.31
C TYR A 87 7.04 2.29 -11.50
N LEU A 88 6.01 1.49 -11.77
CA LEU A 88 6.17 0.08 -12.12
C LEU A 88 6.72 -0.11 -13.54
N ALA A 89 6.43 0.81 -14.45
CA ALA A 89 6.84 0.75 -15.85
C ALA A 89 8.34 1.02 -16.08
N ASN A 90 9.07 1.51 -15.06
CA ASN A 90 10.49 1.84 -15.18
C ASN A 90 11.37 0.58 -15.21
N ASP A 91 12.30 0.51 -16.18
CA ASP A 91 13.26 -0.58 -16.35
C ASP A 91 14.66 -0.13 -15.94
N TYR A 92 15.05 -0.46 -14.69
CA TYR A 92 16.36 -0.12 -14.13
C TYR A 92 17.51 -0.86 -14.82
N LEU A 93 17.26 -1.97 -15.52
CA LEU A 93 18.32 -2.65 -16.27
C LEU A 93 18.85 -1.78 -17.40
N THR A 94 17.97 -0.99 -18.04
CA THR A 94 18.36 -0.06 -19.11
C THR A 94 19.21 1.11 -18.62
N LEU A 95 19.14 1.44 -17.32
CA LEU A 95 19.94 2.50 -16.70
C LEU A 95 21.35 2.03 -16.33
N ILE A 96 21.52 0.73 -16.06
CA ILE A 96 22.80 0.13 -15.63
C ILE A 96 23.66 -0.29 -16.83
N ASP A 97 23.05 -0.62 -17.97
CA ASP A 97 23.78 -0.97 -19.21
C ASP A 97 24.28 0.26 -20.00
N GLY A 98 23.92 1.48 -19.58
CA GLY A 98 24.44 2.73 -20.15
C GLY A 98 25.78 3.16 -19.53
N GLU A 99 26.47 4.12 -20.15
CA GLU A 99 27.73 4.72 -19.62
C GLU A 99 27.58 5.44 -18.26
N GLN A 100 26.40 5.38 -17.62
CA GLN A 100 26.14 6.00 -16.33
C GLN A 100 26.81 5.21 -15.20
N ALA A 101 27.57 5.91 -14.35
CA ALA A 101 28.16 5.32 -13.16
C ALA A 101 27.06 4.89 -12.18
N ILE A 102 27.21 3.72 -11.56
CA ILE A 102 26.30 3.16 -10.53
C ILE A 102 25.94 4.20 -9.45
N GLU A 103 26.88 5.10 -9.12
CA GLU A 103 26.71 6.21 -8.18
C GLU A 103 25.58 7.19 -8.55
N GLN A 104 25.23 7.32 -9.83
CA GLN A 104 24.15 8.18 -10.31
C GLN A 104 22.80 7.45 -10.36
N VAL A 105 22.81 6.14 -10.59
CA VAL A 105 21.59 5.33 -10.77
C VAL A 105 20.97 4.93 -9.44
N VAL A 106 21.79 4.67 -8.42
CA VAL A 106 21.32 4.25 -7.09
C VAL A 106 20.37 5.27 -6.44
N PRO A 107 20.71 6.57 -6.36
CA PRO A 107 19.80 7.57 -5.77
C PRO A 107 18.44 7.67 -6.48
N GLU A 108 18.41 7.50 -7.80
CA GLU A 108 17.17 7.53 -8.57
C GLU A 108 16.26 6.34 -8.22
N ILE A 109 16.82 5.13 -8.19
CA ILE A 109 16.07 3.93 -7.84
C ILE A 109 15.55 4.01 -6.39
N GLU A 110 16.36 4.51 -5.46
CA GLU A 110 15.96 4.72 -4.06
C GLU A 110 14.83 5.74 -3.94
N LEU A 111 14.91 6.85 -4.67
CA LEU A 111 13.82 7.84 -4.73
C LEU A 111 12.54 7.19 -5.25
N GLN A 112 12.62 6.41 -6.33
CA GLN A 112 11.47 5.72 -6.89
C GLN A 112 10.89 4.67 -5.93
N LEU A 113 11.73 3.93 -5.19
CA LEU A 113 11.27 3.03 -4.13
C LEU A 113 10.46 3.80 -3.09
N GLY A 114 11.00 4.91 -2.60
CA GLY A 114 10.30 5.74 -1.63
C GLY A 114 8.96 6.28 -2.17
N GLN A 115 8.91 6.68 -3.44
CA GLN A 115 7.65 7.14 -4.06
C GLN A 115 6.61 6.02 -4.15
N LYS A 116 7.01 4.79 -4.56
CA LYS A 116 6.14 3.61 -4.56
C LYS A 116 5.57 3.36 -3.16
N ILE A 117 6.42 3.37 -2.13
CA ILE A 117 6.01 3.21 -0.74
C ILE A 117 5.02 4.31 -0.34
N ARG A 118 5.34 5.59 -0.56
CA ARG A 118 4.45 6.71 -0.19
C ARG A 118 3.08 6.63 -0.85
N LEU A 119 3.04 6.29 -2.14
CA LEU A 119 1.78 6.10 -2.85
C LEU A 119 0.96 4.98 -2.21
N GLN A 120 1.59 3.85 -1.88
CA GLN A 120 0.91 2.75 -1.22
C GLN A 120 0.38 3.11 0.18
N LEU A 121 1.19 3.82 0.98
CA LEU A 121 0.75 4.34 2.28
C LEU A 121 -0.47 5.26 2.13
N THR A 122 -0.47 6.11 1.10
CA THR A 122 -1.58 7.03 0.82
C THR A 122 -2.85 6.29 0.39
N GLU A 123 -2.71 5.24 -0.42
CA GLU A 123 -3.84 4.41 -0.80
C GLU A 123 -4.50 3.76 0.43
N TRP A 124 -3.68 3.25 1.36
CA TRP A 124 -4.17 2.65 2.61
C TRP A 124 -4.87 3.65 3.53
N GLU A 125 -4.39 4.88 3.63
CA GLU A 125 -5.10 5.96 4.35
C GLU A 125 -6.52 6.12 3.81
N VAL A 126 -6.67 6.20 2.48
CA VAL A 126 -7.99 6.34 1.83
C VAL A 126 -8.88 5.13 2.10
N TYR A 127 -8.34 3.90 2.06
CA TYR A 127 -9.10 2.71 2.45
C TYR A 127 -9.60 2.78 3.89
N PHE A 128 -8.77 3.22 4.83
CA PHE A 128 -9.19 3.39 6.23
C PHE A 128 -10.24 4.48 6.39
N GLU A 129 -10.14 5.59 5.67
CA GLU A 129 -11.16 6.63 5.66
C GLU A 129 -12.51 6.07 5.20
N VAL A 130 -12.53 5.34 4.09
CA VAL A 130 -13.74 4.67 3.58
C VAL A 130 -14.33 3.73 4.64
N CYS A 131 -13.50 2.90 5.27
CA CYS A 131 -13.97 1.94 6.27
C CYS A 131 -14.44 2.60 7.56
N ARG A 132 -13.81 3.69 8.01
CA ARG A 132 -14.25 4.46 9.19
C ARG A 132 -15.66 4.98 9.00
N VAL A 133 -15.97 5.52 7.83
CA VAL A 133 -17.31 5.99 7.52
C VAL A 133 -18.33 4.85 7.61
N VAL A 134 -17.97 3.65 7.16
CA VAL A 134 -18.82 2.46 7.29
C VAL A 134 -19.01 2.03 8.76
N LEU A 135 -17.99 2.14 9.61
CA LEU A 135 -18.09 1.81 11.04
C LEU A 135 -19.05 2.74 11.80
N GLU A 136 -19.16 3.99 11.37
CA GLU A 136 -20.07 4.98 11.96
C GLU A 136 -21.55 4.75 11.62
N MET A 137 -21.82 3.89 10.64
CA MET A 137 -23.18 3.61 10.20
C MET A 137 -23.89 2.58 11.06
N ASP A 138 -25.22 2.54 10.96
CA ASP A 138 -26.03 1.51 11.61
C ASP A 138 -25.64 0.10 11.12
N ASN A 139 -25.63 -0.87 12.04
CA ASN A 139 -25.24 -2.25 11.77
C ASN A 139 -26.15 -2.93 10.72
N SER A 140 -27.38 -2.44 10.54
CA SER A 140 -28.34 -2.97 9.57
C SER A 140 -27.92 -2.80 8.11
N TYR A 141 -26.98 -1.88 7.80
CA TYR A 141 -26.57 -1.61 6.43
C TYR A 141 -25.51 -2.59 5.89
N PHE A 142 -24.71 -3.21 6.75
CA PHE A 142 -23.58 -4.04 6.35
C PHE A 142 -23.61 -5.41 7.00
N THR A 143 -23.03 -6.39 6.32
CA THR A 143 -23.00 -7.76 6.83
C THR A 143 -21.83 -7.97 7.79
N LYS A 144 -21.91 -9.01 8.63
CA LYS A 144 -20.76 -9.47 9.42
C LYS A 144 -19.52 -9.72 8.57
N MET A 145 -19.69 -10.21 7.34
CA MET A 145 -18.60 -10.47 6.41
C MET A 145 -17.85 -9.18 6.03
N THR A 146 -18.55 -8.07 5.87
CA THR A 146 -17.93 -6.77 5.58
C THR A 146 -16.95 -6.37 6.68
N TYR A 147 -17.33 -6.56 7.96
CA TYR A 147 -16.44 -6.26 9.09
C TYR A 147 -15.27 -7.24 9.21
N LEU A 148 -15.45 -8.52 8.86
CA LEU A 148 -14.36 -9.49 8.79
C LEU A 148 -13.35 -9.13 7.69
N ASN A 149 -13.82 -8.72 6.52
CA ASN A 149 -12.95 -8.25 5.43
C ASN A 149 -12.15 -7.00 5.86
N MET A 150 -12.75 -6.08 6.62
CA MET A 150 -12.01 -4.95 7.20
C MET A 150 -10.94 -5.40 8.20
N PHE A 151 -11.22 -6.43 8.98
CA PHE A 151 -10.25 -6.97 9.94
C PHE A 151 -9.06 -7.60 9.22
N GLU A 152 -9.32 -8.49 8.26
CA GLU A 152 -8.27 -9.11 7.43
C GLU A 152 -7.44 -8.04 6.70
N MET A 153 -8.09 -7.00 6.19
CA MET A 153 -7.41 -5.85 5.57
C MET A 153 -6.42 -5.19 6.52
N THR A 154 -6.80 -4.99 7.80
CA THR A 154 -5.90 -4.40 8.78
C THR A 154 -4.67 -5.28 9.03
N GLU A 155 -4.85 -6.59 9.15
CA GLU A 155 -3.74 -7.52 9.41
C GLU A 155 -2.75 -7.54 8.24
N VAL A 156 -3.27 -7.57 7.00
CA VAL A 156 -2.45 -7.50 5.79
C VAL A 156 -1.68 -6.18 5.71
N ILE A 157 -2.33 -5.05 6.01
CA ILE A 157 -1.67 -3.74 6.01
C ILE A 157 -0.61 -3.68 7.10
N SER A 158 -0.90 -4.05 8.36
CA SER A 158 0.08 -4.04 9.46
C SER A 158 1.34 -4.84 9.11
N LYS A 159 1.16 -6.06 8.56
CA LYS A 159 2.28 -6.89 8.14
C LYS A 159 3.09 -6.23 7.02
N THR A 160 2.42 -5.71 6.00
CA THR A 160 3.11 -5.09 4.84
C THR A 160 3.79 -3.78 5.23
N LEU A 161 3.22 -3.03 6.18
CA LEU A 161 3.81 -1.79 6.71
C LEU A 161 5.18 -2.03 7.32
N TYR A 162 5.31 -3.09 8.12
CA TYR A 162 6.59 -3.52 8.68
C TYR A 162 7.59 -3.88 7.57
N GLU A 163 7.17 -4.63 6.56
CA GLU A 163 8.05 -5.03 5.45
C GLU A 163 8.55 -3.83 4.63
N PHE A 164 7.68 -2.85 4.38
CA PHE A 164 8.06 -1.59 3.72
C PHE A 164 9.00 -0.74 4.58
N ALA A 165 8.77 -0.65 5.89
CA ALA A 165 9.66 0.08 6.78
C ALA A 165 11.07 -0.53 6.78
N GLN A 166 11.18 -1.86 6.81
CA GLN A 166 12.47 -2.56 6.72
C GLN A 166 13.20 -2.27 5.40
N LEU A 167 12.49 -2.25 4.27
CA LEU A 167 13.08 -1.86 2.99
C LEU A 167 13.51 -0.40 2.98
N PHE A 168 12.67 0.49 3.50
CA PHE A 168 12.92 1.93 3.48
C PHE A 168 14.12 2.33 4.35
N LEU A 169 14.36 1.61 5.46
CA LEU A 169 15.53 1.82 6.33
C LEU A 169 16.88 1.60 5.62
N LYS A 170 16.91 0.86 4.51
CA LYS A 170 18.13 0.63 3.71
C LYS A 170 18.49 1.82 2.80
N THR A 171 17.58 2.80 2.66
CA THR A 171 17.80 3.99 1.81
C THR A 171 18.96 4.83 2.32
N ILE A 172 19.88 5.21 1.44
CA ILE A 172 21.04 6.04 1.80
C ILE A 172 20.56 7.47 2.11
N ARG A 173 20.92 7.98 3.29
CA ARG A 173 20.61 9.37 3.68
C ARG A 173 21.65 10.34 3.09
N THR A 174 21.19 11.28 2.28
CA THR A 174 21.98 12.38 1.71
C THR A 174 21.38 13.74 2.10
N GLN A 175 22.09 14.84 1.83
CA GLN A 175 21.52 16.18 2.03
C GLN A 175 20.31 16.45 1.12
N GLU A 176 20.29 15.85 -0.06
CA GLU A 176 19.26 16.07 -1.09
C GLU A 176 17.96 15.34 -0.77
N ASN A 177 18.04 14.17 -0.12
CA ASN A 177 16.86 13.34 0.17
C ASN A 177 16.42 13.34 1.65
N VAL A 178 17.10 14.09 2.51
CA VAL A 178 16.81 14.07 3.97
C VAL A 178 15.37 14.45 4.28
N SER A 179 14.83 15.50 3.65
CA SER A 179 13.44 15.93 3.87
C SER A 179 12.44 14.88 3.39
N PHE A 180 12.75 14.22 2.26
CA PHE A 180 11.94 13.14 1.74
C PHE A 180 11.90 11.93 2.69
N ILE A 181 13.06 11.56 3.25
CA ILE A 181 13.17 10.47 4.21
C ILE A 181 12.36 10.77 5.48
N GLU A 182 12.51 11.94 6.08
CA GLU A 182 11.79 12.29 7.31
C GLU A 182 10.28 12.33 7.10
N THR A 183 9.80 12.98 6.03
CA THR A 183 8.36 13.03 5.73
C THR A 183 7.77 11.65 5.41
N THR A 184 8.56 10.73 4.88
CA THR A 184 8.11 9.35 4.65
C THR A 184 8.03 8.56 5.96
N LYS A 185 8.99 8.76 6.88
CA LYS A 185 8.94 8.15 8.23
C LYS A 185 7.74 8.63 9.03
N GLU A 186 7.45 9.93 9.00
CA GLU A 186 6.25 10.49 9.63
C GLU A 186 4.99 9.79 9.09
N LYS A 187 4.92 9.59 7.77
CA LYS A 187 3.78 8.89 7.15
C LYS A 187 3.65 7.43 7.58
N PHE A 188 4.75 6.71 7.80
CA PHE A 188 4.70 5.37 8.39
C PHE A 188 4.08 5.39 9.79
N VAL A 189 4.54 6.31 10.64
CA VAL A 189 4.06 6.45 12.03
C VAL A 189 2.59 6.87 12.07
N ASP A 190 2.19 7.79 11.20
CA ASP A 190 0.80 8.24 11.13
C ASP A 190 -0.12 7.10 10.68
N LEU A 191 0.30 6.31 9.68
CA LEU A 191 -0.49 5.17 9.24
C LEU A 191 -0.57 4.06 10.29
N GLU A 192 0.52 3.79 11.03
CA GLU A 192 0.52 2.84 12.14
C GLU A 192 -0.55 3.21 13.18
N LYS A 193 -0.60 4.50 13.59
CA LYS A 193 -1.66 4.99 14.50
C LYS A 193 -3.06 4.83 13.91
N ILE A 194 -3.23 5.14 12.61
CA ILE A 194 -4.52 4.99 11.92
C ILE A 194 -4.99 3.53 11.99
N VAL A 195 -4.08 2.58 11.76
CA VAL A 195 -4.36 1.14 11.80
C VAL A 195 -4.76 0.70 13.21
N GLU A 196 -3.98 1.07 14.23
CA GLU A 196 -4.26 0.74 15.64
C GLU A 196 -5.62 1.29 16.09
N ASP A 197 -5.87 2.57 15.82
CA ASP A 197 -7.13 3.23 16.15
C ASP A 197 -8.31 2.56 15.44
N PHE A 198 -8.14 2.21 14.15
CA PHE A 198 -9.17 1.56 13.37
C PHE A 198 -9.46 0.14 13.88
N GLN A 199 -8.43 -0.65 14.21
CA GLN A 199 -8.59 -1.98 14.79
C GLN A 199 -9.36 -1.93 16.11
N ARG A 200 -9.07 -0.94 16.97
CA ARG A 200 -9.84 -0.72 18.21
C ARG A 200 -11.31 -0.43 17.92
N LEU A 201 -11.61 0.48 16.99
CA LEU A 201 -12.98 0.82 16.60
C LEU A 201 -13.73 -0.38 16.01
N LEU A 202 -13.08 -1.12 15.11
CA LEU A 202 -13.65 -2.31 14.47
C LEU A 202 -13.93 -3.41 15.49
N THR A 203 -13.02 -3.65 16.42
CA THR A 203 -13.21 -4.64 17.51
C THR A 203 -14.43 -4.30 18.35
N ASN A 204 -14.56 -3.03 18.75
CA ASN A 204 -15.73 -2.55 19.49
C ASN A 204 -17.02 -2.70 18.66
N LYS A 205 -16.99 -2.39 17.36
CA LYS A 205 -18.14 -2.56 16.47
C LYS A 205 -18.58 -4.03 16.43
N ILE A 206 -17.64 -4.95 16.22
CA ILE A 206 -17.89 -6.39 16.14
C ILE A 206 -18.43 -6.95 17.46
N ALA A 207 -17.92 -6.47 18.60
CA ALA A 207 -18.40 -6.90 19.93
C ALA A 207 -19.85 -6.49 20.21
N ASN A 208 -20.39 -5.51 19.47
CA ASN A 208 -21.76 -5.00 19.60
C ASN A 208 -22.68 -5.46 18.45
N LEU A 209 -22.23 -6.38 17.59
CA LEU A 209 -23.06 -7.06 16.57
C LEU A 209 -23.75 -8.29 17.17
#